data_AF-A0A1M2V4G6-F1
#
_entry.id   AF-A0A1M2V4G6-F1
#
_cell.length_a   1.000
_cell.length_b   1.000
_cell.length_c   1.000
_cell.angle_alpha   90.00
_cell.angle_beta   90.00
_cell.angle_gamma   90.00
#
_symmetry.space_group_name_H-M   'P 1'
#
loop_
_entity.id
_entity.type
_entity.pdbx_description
1 polymer ?
#
loop_
_entity_poly.entity_id
_entity_poly.type
_entity_poly.pdbx_seq_one_letter_code
_entity_poly.pdbx_strand_id
1 'polypeptide(L)'
;MQATTSDPCQVVPANAERECTNPGRDWGQGQLRLCKTHHKQYGQLTAAYHAHQIEAATMYPQVMAFLDDSGHLMPMPGTREVDNALKVCDRTFAMLEKEINGREAHHRRFFPQMNNGHRMRIAFLREQQENVQAVVGMLVARKRELIELERARAVARRDQAGVVNLHESAINCWTIFVIALRLRRQA
;
A
#
# COMPACT_ATOMS: atom_id res chain seq x y z
N MET A 1 55.77 -1.78 -26.16
CA MET A 1 54.41 -1.34 -25.78
C MET A 1 54.22 -1.65 -24.31
N GLN A 2 54.28 -0.64 -23.44
CA GLN A 2 54.05 -0.81 -22.01
C GLN A 2 52.56 -1.11 -21.81
N ALA A 3 52.24 -2.24 -21.18
CA ALA A 3 50.88 -2.54 -20.76
C ALA A 3 50.48 -1.45 -19.76
N THR A 4 49.59 -0.55 -20.15
CA THR A 4 48.95 0.37 -19.21
C THR A 4 48.24 -0.51 -18.19
N THR A 5 48.71 -0.47 -16.94
CA THR A 5 48.05 -1.15 -15.82
C THR A 5 46.64 -0.59 -15.75
N SER A 6 45.67 -1.36 -16.23
CA SER A 6 44.27 -0.96 -16.18
C SER A 6 43.90 -0.72 -14.72
N ASP A 7 43.40 0.47 -14.40
CA ASP A 7 42.94 0.82 -13.05
C ASP A 7 42.05 -0.30 -12.48
N PRO A 8 42.13 -0.57 -11.17
CA PRO A 8 41.32 -1.60 -10.54
C PRO A 8 39.83 -1.28 -10.62
N CYS A 9 39.00 -2.29 -10.44
CA CYS A 9 37.56 -2.17 -10.38
C CYS A 9 37.12 -1.26 -9.23
N GLN A 10 36.35 -0.21 -9.54
CA GLN A 10 35.89 0.83 -8.62
C GLN A 10 34.59 0.45 -7.87
N VAL A 11 34.39 -0.82 -7.58
CA VAL A 11 33.24 -1.25 -6.76
C VAL A 11 33.48 -0.84 -5.32
N VAL A 12 32.43 -0.42 -4.61
CA VAL A 12 32.52 -0.16 -3.16
C VAL A 12 32.30 -1.49 -2.43
N PRO A 13 33.27 -1.99 -1.65
CA PRO A 13 33.10 -3.23 -0.91
C PRO A 13 31.92 -3.13 0.06
N ALA A 14 31.11 -4.20 0.15
CA ALA A 14 29.99 -4.25 1.08
C ALA A 14 30.44 -4.93 2.38
N ASN A 15 30.21 -4.31 3.52
CA ASN A 15 30.50 -4.87 4.85
C ASN A 15 31.97 -5.34 4.96
N ALA A 16 32.20 -6.65 5.13
CA ALA A 16 33.51 -7.28 5.28
C ALA A 16 34.10 -7.79 3.95
N GLU A 17 33.54 -7.42 2.80
CA GLU A 17 34.13 -7.77 1.50
C GLU A 17 35.49 -7.10 1.30
N ARG A 18 36.41 -7.83 0.68
CA ARG A 18 37.70 -7.27 0.25
C ARG A 18 37.54 -6.43 -1.01
N GLU A 19 38.44 -5.48 -1.19
CA GLU A 19 38.54 -4.70 -2.42
C GLU A 19 38.73 -5.60 -3.65
N CYS A 20 38.10 -5.20 -4.76
CA CYS A 20 38.19 -5.96 -5.99
C CYS A 20 39.52 -5.67 -6.71
N THR A 21 40.37 -6.69 -6.84
CA THR A 21 41.67 -6.59 -7.52
C THR A 21 41.58 -6.79 -9.04
N ASN A 22 40.39 -7.09 -9.58
CA ASN A 22 40.20 -7.28 -11.01
C ASN A 22 40.31 -5.94 -11.77
N PRO A 23 40.84 -5.94 -13.01
CA PRO A 23 40.94 -4.72 -13.81
C PRO A 23 39.56 -4.18 -14.18
N GLY A 24 39.37 -2.88 -13.96
CA GLY A 24 38.16 -2.14 -14.31
C GLY A 24 38.19 -1.66 -15.76
N ARG A 25 37.07 -1.84 -16.47
CA ARG A 25 36.88 -1.36 -17.85
C ARG A 25 35.86 -0.22 -17.85
N ASP A 26 36.06 0.73 -18.75
CA ASP A 26 35.01 1.69 -19.09
C ASP A 26 33.98 0.99 -19.98
N TRP A 27 32.73 1.02 -19.56
CA TRP A 27 31.59 0.44 -20.28
C TRP A 27 30.74 1.52 -20.98
N GLY A 28 31.29 2.72 -21.17
CA GLY A 28 30.59 3.86 -21.79
C GLY A 28 29.65 4.60 -20.83
N GLN A 29 29.74 4.31 -19.53
CA GLN A 29 28.91 4.91 -18.48
C GLN A 29 29.57 6.11 -17.81
N GLY A 30 30.76 6.52 -18.29
CA GLY A 30 31.38 7.82 -18.02
C GLY A 30 31.87 8.08 -16.59
N GLN A 31 31.53 7.25 -15.61
CA GLN A 31 31.90 7.48 -14.20
C GLN A 31 32.45 6.27 -13.44
N LEU A 32 32.24 5.04 -13.92
CA LEU A 32 32.59 3.82 -13.17
C LEU A 32 33.35 2.82 -14.01
N ARG A 33 34.58 2.51 -13.59
CA ARG A 33 35.39 1.43 -14.14
C ARG A 33 35.09 0.15 -13.39
N LEU A 34 34.28 -0.73 -13.97
CA LEU A 34 33.88 -2.00 -13.35
C LEU A 34 34.52 -3.18 -14.09
N CYS A 35 34.89 -4.21 -13.34
CA CYS A 35 35.23 -5.50 -13.95
C CYS A 35 33.95 -6.16 -14.50
N LYS A 36 34.09 -7.18 -15.36
CA LYS A 36 32.95 -7.86 -16.01
C LYS A 36 31.89 -8.35 -15.00
N THR A 37 32.32 -8.88 -13.86
CA THR A 37 31.42 -9.37 -12.80
C THR A 37 30.61 -8.24 -12.18
N HIS A 38 31.27 -7.15 -11.75
CA HIS A 38 30.59 -6.03 -11.13
C HIS A 38 29.75 -5.22 -12.11
N HIS A 39 30.13 -5.15 -13.39
CA HIS A 39 29.27 -4.56 -14.42
C HIS A 39 27.98 -5.37 -14.63
N LYS A 40 28.05 -6.70 -14.58
CA LYS A 40 26.83 -7.54 -14.61
C LYS A 40 25.95 -7.28 -13.38
N GLN A 41 26.54 -7.22 -12.19
CA GLN A 41 25.81 -6.91 -10.96
C GLN A 41 25.16 -5.51 -11.02
N TYR A 42 25.87 -4.52 -11.57
CA TYR A 42 25.37 -3.17 -11.81
C TYR A 42 24.08 -3.23 -12.63
N GLY A 43 24.15 -3.84 -13.82
CA GLY A 43 22.99 -3.97 -14.70
C GLY A 43 21.82 -4.72 -14.07
N GLN A 44 22.08 -5.76 -13.27
CA GLN A 44 21.04 -6.51 -12.55
C GLN A 44 20.33 -5.64 -11.50
N LEU A 45 21.09 -4.91 -10.68
CA LEU A 45 20.51 -4.03 -9.66
C LEU A 45 19.77 -2.84 -10.29
N THR A 46 20.31 -2.27 -11.39
CA THR A 46 19.61 -1.26 -12.19
C THR A 46 18.27 -1.77 -12.71
N ALA A 47 18.28 -2.94 -13.36
CA ALA A 47 17.06 -3.55 -13.91
C ALA A 47 16.03 -3.84 -12.81
N ALA A 48 16.47 -4.31 -11.64
CA ALA A 48 15.59 -4.62 -10.53
C ALA A 48 14.83 -3.39 -10.02
N TYR A 49 15.50 -2.27 -9.74
CA TYR A 49 14.79 -1.07 -9.27
C TYR A 49 13.97 -0.41 -10.40
N HIS A 50 14.37 -0.53 -11.67
CA HIS A 50 13.56 -0.06 -12.80
C HIS A 50 12.25 -0.84 -12.96
N ALA A 51 12.25 -2.15 -12.71
CA ALA A 51 11.01 -2.93 -12.73
C ALA A 51 10.01 -2.40 -11.68
N HIS A 52 10.48 -2.19 -10.44
CA HIS A 52 9.65 -1.61 -9.37
C HIS A 52 9.21 -0.17 -9.68
N GLN A 53 10.05 0.61 -10.35
CA GLN A 53 9.69 1.97 -10.79
C GLN A 53 8.50 1.95 -11.76
N ILE A 54 8.51 1.04 -12.74
CA ILE A 54 7.42 0.92 -13.73
C ILE A 54 6.12 0.51 -13.02
N GLU A 55 6.19 -0.45 -12.11
CA GLU A 55 5.03 -0.89 -11.32
C GLU A 55 4.49 0.25 -10.43
N ALA A 56 5.36 0.93 -9.68
CA ALA A 56 4.97 2.05 -8.83
C ALA A 56 4.34 3.20 -9.65
N ALA A 57 4.91 3.53 -10.82
CA ALA A 57 4.36 4.55 -11.72
C ALA A 57 2.96 4.19 -12.24
N THR A 58 2.65 2.90 -12.33
CA THR A 58 1.32 2.41 -12.76
C THR A 58 0.32 2.42 -11.60
N MET A 59 0.75 2.10 -10.39
CA MET A 59 -0.14 1.95 -9.23
C MET A 59 -0.39 3.25 -8.47
N TYR A 60 0.60 4.16 -8.39
CA TYR A 60 0.46 5.42 -7.64
C TYR A 60 -0.73 6.27 -8.12
N PRO A 61 -0.96 6.47 -9.43
CA PRO A 61 -2.15 7.18 -9.90
C PRO A 61 -3.47 6.52 -9.49
N GLN A 62 -3.50 5.18 -9.33
CA GLN A 62 -4.70 4.48 -8.87
C GLN A 62 -5.03 4.79 -7.41
N VAL A 63 -4.01 4.98 -6.57
CA VAL A 63 -4.19 5.43 -5.18
C VAL A 63 -4.71 6.86 -5.16
N MET A 64 -4.10 7.74 -5.97
CA MET A 64 -4.53 9.14 -6.05
C MET A 64 -5.94 9.29 -6.63
N ALA A 65 -6.39 8.37 -7.48
CA ALA A 65 -7.76 8.34 -8.00
C ALA A 65 -8.83 8.01 -6.94
N PHE A 66 -8.44 7.64 -5.71
CA PHE A 66 -9.38 7.56 -4.59
C PHE A 66 -9.72 8.94 -4.03
N LEU A 67 -9.00 9.98 -4.41
CA LEU A 67 -9.24 11.35 -3.98
C LEU A 67 -9.94 12.15 -5.08
N ASP A 68 -10.75 13.12 -4.66
CA ASP A 68 -11.26 14.18 -5.54
C ASP A 68 -10.21 15.28 -5.75
N ASP A 69 -10.53 16.27 -6.58
CA ASP A 69 -9.64 17.40 -6.88
C ASP A 69 -9.32 18.27 -5.64
N SER A 70 -10.10 18.16 -4.56
CA SER A 70 -9.88 18.83 -3.28
C SER A 70 -9.06 17.98 -2.29
N GLY A 71 -8.66 16.77 -2.67
CA GLY A 71 -7.93 15.84 -1.82
C GLY A 71 -8.80 15.08 -0.81
N HIS A 72 -10.13 15.10 -0.96
CA HIS A 72 -11.02 14.31 -0.13
C HIS A 72 -11.25 12.92 -0.71
N LEU A 73 -11.47 11.94 0.15
CA LEU A 73 -11.80 10.59 -0.29
C LEU A 73 -13.12 10.57 -1.07
N MET A 74 -13.09 10.04 -2.29
CA MET A 74 -14.27 9.81 -3.12
C MET A 74 -15.28 8.91 -2.39
N PRO A 75 -16.60 9.05 -2.63
CA PRO A 75 -17.62 8.27 -1.94
C PRO A 75 -17.42 6.76 -2.11
N MET A 76 -17.14 6.07 -1.00
CA MET A 76 -17.07 4.60 -0.94
C MET A 76 -18.28 4.07 -0.16
N PRO A 77 -19.23 3.38 -0.82
CA PRO A 77 -20.52 3.02 -0.21
C PRO A 77 -20.44 1.80 0.71
N GLY A 78 -19.43 0.95 0.56
CA GLY A 78 -19.32 -0.32 1.28
C GLY A 78 -17.91 -0.63 1.76
N THR A 79 -17.84 -1.54 2.73
CA THR A 79 -16.59 -1.98 3.35
C THR A 79 -15.71 -2.76 2.37
N ARG A 80 -16.31 -3.45 1.40
CA ARG A 80 -15.61 -4.21 0.35
C ARG A 80 -14.82 -3.30 -0.59
N GLU A 81 -15.39 -2.17 -0.99
CA GLU A 81 -14.71 -1.18 -1.85
C GLU A 81 -13.49 -0.60 -1.11
N VAL A 82 -13.65 -0.26 0.16
CA VAL A 82 -12.57 0.24 1.01
C VAL A 82 -11.46 -0.80 1.17
N ASP A 83 -11.81 -2.08 1.38
CA ASP A 83 -10.83 -3.16 1.49
C ASP A 83 -10.04 -3.39 0.20
N ASN A 84 -10.68 -3.23 -0.96
CA ASN A 84 -9.98 -3.31 -2.24
C ASN A 84 -9.04 -2.11 -2.43
N ALA A 85 -9.46 -0.90 -2.04
CA ALA A 85 -8.63 0.29 -2.08
C ALA A 85 -7.39 0.18 -1.17
N LEU A 86 -7.57 -0.35 0.05
CA LEU A 86 -6.45 -0.63 0.97
C LEU A 86 -5.43 -1.60 0.36
N LYS A 87 -5.89 -2.69 -0.30
CA LYS A 87 -4.99 -3.61 -1.01
C LYS A 87 -4.23 -2.97 -2.17
N VAL A 88 -4.80 -1.94 -2.82
CA VAL A 88 -4.08 -1.15 -3.84
C VAL A 88 -3.01 -0.30 -3.15
N CYS A 89 -3.36 0.39 -2.06
CA CYS A 89 -2.41 1.20 -1.29
C CYS A 89 -1.23 0.38 -0.77
N ASP A 90 -1.47 -0.79 -0.18
CA ASP A 90 -0.42 -1.67 0.35
C ASP A 90 0.55 -2.11 -0.74
N ARG A 91 0.04 -2.49 -1.92
CA ARG A 91 0.86 -2.89 -3.07
C ARG A 91 1.68 -1.71 -3.61
N THR A 92 1.08 -0.53 -3.73
CA THR A 92 1.78 0.69 -4.16
C THR A 92 2.89 1.04 -3.18
N PHE A 93 2.61 1.02 -1.88
CA PHE A 93 3.59 1.31 -0.83
C PHE A 93 4.78 0.35 -0.90
N ALA A 94 4.51 -0.95 -1.05
CA ALA A 94 5.55 -1.97 -1.20
C ALA A 94 6.40 -1.77 -2.47
N MET A 95 5.81 -1.32 -3.59
CA MET A 95 6.58 -1.03 -4.80
C MET A 95 7.48 0.19 -4.65
N LEU A 96 6.97 1.27 -4.03
CA LEU A 96 7.76 2.46 -3.71
C LEU A 96 8.94 2.10 -2.80
N GLU A 97 8.68 1.32 -1.74
CA GLU A 97 9.73 0.87 -0.80
C GLU A 97 10.80 0.02 -1.51
N LYS A 98 10.38 -0.90 -2.39
CA LYS A 98 11.32 -1.70 -3.19
C LYS A 98 12.13 -0.86 -4.18
N GLU A 99 11.55 0.18 -4.81
CA GLU A 99 12.32 1.10 -5.65
C GLU A 99 13.35 1.88 -4.81
N ILE A 100 12.94 2.44 -3.67
CA ILE A 100 13.83 3.19 -2.77
C ILE A 100 14.99 2.30 -2.32
N ASN A 101 14.70 1.13 -1.75
CA ASN A 101 15.70 0.19 -1.25
C ASN A 101 16.63 -0.29 -2.39
N GLY A 102 16.07 -0.55 -3.57
CA GLY A 102 16.85 -0.94 -4.75
C GLY A 102 17.82 0.15 -5.21
N ARG A 103 17.37 1.42 -5.25
CA ARG A 103 18.23 2.56 -5.58
C ARG A 103 19.30 2.79 -4.53
N GLU A 104 18.96 2.72 -3.24
CA GLU A 104 19.92 2.87 -2.14
C GLU A 104 20.97 1.75 -2.16
N ALA A 105 20.56 0.50 -2.37
CA ALA A 105 21.47 -0.64 -2.46
C ALA A 105 22.40 -0.55 -3.68
N HIS A 106 21.84 -0.23 -4.86
CA HIS A 106 22.62 0.02 -6.07
C HIS A 106 23.64 1.12 -5.84
N HIS A 107 23.19 2.25 -5.30
CA HIS A 107 24.06 3.39 -5.08
C HIS A 107 25.18 3.07 -4.08
N ARG A 108 24.86 2.48 -2.93
CA ARG A 108 25.83 2.09 -1.90
C ARG A 108 26.89 1.13 -2.42
N ARG A 109 26.54 0.25 -3.37
CA ARG A 109 27.44 -0.75 -3.93
C ARG A 109 28.44 -0.18 -4.93
N PHE A 110 28.04 0.81 -5.73
CA PHE A 110 28.86 1.26 -6.86
C PHE A 110 29.42 2.66 -6.70
N PHE A 111 28.94 3.44 -5.74
CA PHE A 111 29.31 4.85 -5.65
C PHE A 111 29.61 5.23 -4.20
N PRO A 112 30.74 5.89 -3.92
CA PRO A 112 31.11 6.30 -2.57
C PRO A 112 30.11 7.29 -1.92
N GLN A 113 29.45 8.12 -2.71
CA GLN A 113 28.56 9.17 -2.22
C GLN A 113 27.31 9.32 -3.09
N MET A 114 26.14 9.45 -2.45
CA MET A 114 24.86 9.61 -3.15
C MET A 114 24.83 10.84 -4.06
N ASN A 115 24.72 10.61 -5.38
CA ASN A 115 24.62 11.71 -6.33
C ASN A 115 23.27 12.44 -6.18
N ASN A 116 23.22 13.70 -6.63
CA ASN A 116 22.07 14.56 -6.40
C ASN A 116 20.79 14.02 -7.07
N GLY A 117 20.90 13.45 -8.28
CA GLY A 117 19.76 12.88 -9.00
C GLY A 117 19.09 11.73 -8.24
N HIS A 118 19.89 10.80 -7.71
CA HIS A 118 19.36 9.71 -6.88
C HIS A 118 18.76 10.22 -5.57
N ARG A 119 19.39 11.20 -4.90
CA ARG A 119 18.84 11.81 -3.68
C ARG A 119 17.47 12.44 -3.94
N MET A 120 17.36 13.28 -4.97
CA MET A 120 16.08 13.93 -5.31
C MET A 120 15.01 12.90 -5.67
N ARG A 121 15.37 11.85 -6.43
CA ARG A 121 14.44 10.77 -6.76
C ARG A 121 13.96 10.02 -5.51
N ILE A 122 14.85 9.67 -4.59
CA ILE A 122 14.47 8.99 -3.34
C ILE A 122 13.57 9.90 -2.48
N ALA A 123 13.88 11.19 -2.39
CA ALA A 123 13.04 12.15 -1.67
C ALA A 123 11.61 12.21 -2.26
N PHE A 124 11.49 12.31 -3.58
CA PHE A 124 10.21 12.25 -4.27
C PHE A 124 9.43 10.95 -4.00
N LEU A 125 10.10 9.79 -3.99
CA LEU A 125 9.45 8.52 -3.67
C LEU A 125 8.96 8.45 -2.23
N ARG A 126 9.69 9.06 -1.28
CA ARG A 126 9.27 9.14 0.12
C ARG A 126 8.05 10.05 0.29
N GLU A 127 8.00 11.18 -0.42
CA GLU A 127 6.79 12.01 -0.49
C GLU A 127 5.60 11.23 -1.03
N GLN A 128 5.79 10.41 -2.08
CA GLN A 128 4.74 9.51 -2.57
C GLN A 128 4.30 8.48 -1.51
N GLN A 129 5.23 7.93 -0.72
CA GLN A 129 4.89 7.02 0.38
C GLN A 129 4.04 7.71 1.45
N GLU A 130 4.40 8.94 1.83
CA GLU A 130 3.65 9.76 2.79
C GLU A 130 2.23 10.03 2.28
N ASN A 131 2.07 10.36 0.99
CA ASN A 131 0.75 10.54 0.37
C ASN A 131 -0.07 9.25 0.38
N VAL A 132 0.53 8.10 0.06
CA VAL A 132 -0.17 6.79 0.12
C VAL A 132 -0.62 6.50 1.56
N GLN A 133 0.22 6.77 2.56
CA GLN A 133 -0.13 6.58 3.98
C GLN A 133 -1.26 7.51 4.42
N ALA A 134 -1.29 8.76 3.96
CA ALA A 134 -2.38 9.69 4.22
C ALA A 134 -3.71 9.14 3.69
N VAL A 135 -3.72 8.63 2.44
CA VAL A 135 -4.91 7.98 1.85
C VAL A 135 -5.33 6.74 2.64
N VAL A 136 -4.39 5.91 3.10
CA VAL A 136 -4.68 4.77 3.98
C VAL A 136 -5.37 5.23 5.26
N GLY A 137 -4.91 6.32 5.88
CA GLY A 137 -5.55 6.90 7.05
C GLY A 137 -7.02 7.26 6.81
N MET A 138 -7.32 7.90 5.66
CA MET A 138 -8.69 8.25 5.25
C MET A 138 -9.54 7.00 5.00
N LEU A 139 -9.00 5.99 4.31
CA LEU A 139 -9.68 4.72 4.05
C LEU A 139 -10.01 3.97 5.34
N VAL A 140 -9.09 3.92 6.30
CA VAL A 140 -9.31 3.28 7.60
C VAL A 140 -10.40 3.99 8.40
N ALA A 141 -10.40 5.32 8.42
CA ALA A 141 -11.46 6.11 9.05
C ALA A 141 -12.82 5.81 8.39
N ARG A 142 -12.87 5.83 7.05
CA ARG A 142 -14.08 5.52 6.29
C ARG A 142 -14.60 4.10 6.55
N LYS A 143 -13.71 3.12 6.64
CA LYS A 143 -14.09 1.73 6.98
C LYS A 143 -14.76 1.66 8.34
N ARG A 144 -14.24 2.38 9.33
CA ARG A 144 -14.81 2.43 10.69
C ARG A 144 -16.23 3.01 10.67
N GLU A 145 -16.44 4.13 10.00
CA GLU A 145 -17.77 4.75 9.85
C GLU A 145 -18.79 3.78 9.25
N LEU A 146 -18.41 3.07 8.19
CA LEU A 146 -19.29 2.10 7.52
C LEU A 146 -19.68 0.96 8.46
N ILE A 147 -18.72 0.42 9.22
CA ILE A 147 -18.98 -0.62 10.21
C ILE A 147 -19.92 -0.13 11.31
N GLU A 148 -19.73 1.11 11.79
CA GLU A 148 -20.60 1.71 12.81
C GLU A 148 -22.03 1.92 12.29
N LEU A 149 -22.18 2.39 11.05
CA LEU A 149 -23.47 2.52 10.38
C LEU A 149 -24.17 1.17 10.21
N GLU A 150 -23.45 0.13 9.81
CA GLU A 150 -23.99 -1.23 9.69
C GLU A 150 -24.46 -1.77 11.04
N ARG A 151 -23.69 -1.55 12.11
CA ARG A 151 -24.06 -1.92 13.48
C ARG A 151 -25.32 -1.18 13.94
N ALA A 152 -25.38 0.14 13.73
CA ALA A 152 -26.55 0.94 14.09
C ALA A 152 -27.82 0.46 13.36
N ARG A 153 -27.71 0.16 12.06
CA ARG A 153 -28.82 -0.43 11.28
C ARG A 153 -29.24 -1.80 11.80
N ALA A 154 -28.29 -2.63 12.24
CA ALA A 154 -28.59 -3.93 12.81
C ALA A 154 -29.32 -3.83 14.15
N VAL A 155 -28.94 -2.88 15.01
CA VAL A 155 -29.65 -2.59 16.28
C VAL A 155 -31.07 -2.09 16.00
N ALA A 156 -31.24 -1.10 15.13
CA ALA A 156 -32.56 -0.57 14.79
C ALA A 156 -33.53 -1.64 14.24
N ARG A 157 -33.02 -2.58 13.41
CA ARG A 157 -33.82 -3.72 12.92
C ARG A 157 -34.25 -4.67 14.04
N ARG A 158 -33.40 -4.90 15.04
CA ARG A 158 -33.73 -5.74 16.19
C ARG A 158 -34.80 -5.07 17.06
N ASP A 159 -34.68 -3.77 17.30
CA ASP A 159 -35.64 -3.02 18.09
C ASP A 159 -37.03 -2.99 17.42
N GLN A 160 -37.07 -2.76 16.10
CA GLN A 160 -38.32 -2.83 15.33
C GLN A 160 -38.95 -4.23 15.37
N ALA A 161 -38.15 -5.30 15.23
CA ALA A 161 -38.66 -6.67 15.34
C ALA A 161 -39.18 -7.00 16.76
N GLY A 162 -38.54 -6.45 17.80
CA GLY A 162 -39.00 -6.59 19.19
C GLY A 162 -40.35 -5.90 19.43
N VAL A 163 -40.55 -4.71 18.86
CA VAL A 163 -41.84 -3.97 18.96
C VAL A 163 -42.96 -4.72 18.24
N VAL A 164 -42.70 -5.30 17.07
CA VAL A 164 -43.69 -6.10 16.33
C VAL A 164 -44.10 -7.34 17.14
N ASN A 165 -43.15 -8.05 17.75
CA ASN A 165 -43.44 -9.22 18.60
C ASN A 165 -44.27 -8.88 19.84
N LEU A 166 -44.05 -7.70 20.47
CA LEU A 166 -44.86 -7.25 21.61
C LEU A 166 -46.30 -6.94 21.19
N HIS A 167 -46.49 -6.32 20.03
CA HIS A 167 -47.82 -6.01 19.50
C HIS A 167 -48.61 -7.27 19.14
N GLU A 168 -47.98 -8.25 18.48
CA GLU A 168 -48.63 -9.55 18.20
C GLU A 168 -48.96 -10.34 19.47
N SER A 169 -48.07 -10.31 20.47
CA SER A 169 -48.31 -10.97 21.75
C SER A 169 -49.50 -10.34 22.51
N ALA A 170 -49.61 -9.00 22.46
CA ALA A 170 -50.73 -8.27 23.07
C ALA A 170 -52.06 -8.56 22.36
N ILE A 171 -52.08 -8.62 21.02
CA ILE A 171 -53.25 -9.03 20.25
C ILE A 171 -53.67 -10.46 20.61
N ASN A 172 -52.72 -11.40 20.64
CA ASN A 172 -53.02 -12.80 20.97
C ASN A 172 -53.56 -12.95 22.40
N CYS A 173 -52.99 -12.25 23.38
CA CYS A 173 -53.50 -12.26 24.76
C CYS A 173 -54.92 -11.69 24.85
N TRP A 174 -55.21 -10.59 24.14
CA TRP A 174 -56.55 -10.01 24.14
C TRP A 174 -57.57 -10.93 23.46
N THR A 175 -57.20 -11.56 22.35
CA THR A 175 -58.06 -12.54 21.65
C THR A 175 -58.41 -13.72 22.56
N ILE A 176 -57.44 -14.28 23.27
CA ILE A 176 -57.66 -15.37 24.25
C ILE A 176 -58.59 -14.90 25.38
N PHE A 177 -58.38 -13.68 25.89
CA PHE A 177 -59.19 -13.12 26.97
C PHE A 177 -60.66 -12.92 26.54
N VAL A 178 -60.90 -12.41 25.33
CA VAL A 178 -62.26 -12.22 24.77
C VAL A 178 -62.97 -13.57 24.56
N ILE A 179 -62.26 -14.59 24.06
CA ILE A 179 -62.79 -15.95 23.92
C ILE A 179 -63.19 -16.51 25.29
N ALA A 180 -62.31 -16.39 26.29
CA ALA A 180 -62.59 -16.87 27.65
C ALA A 180 -63.81 -16.17 28.29
N LEU A 181 -63.98 -14.86 28.07
CA LEU A 181 -65.14 -14.11 28.54
C LEU A 181 -66.46 -14.55 27.88
N ARG A 182 -66.45 -14.86 26.58
CA ARG A 182 -67.64 -15.37 25.89
C ARG A 182 -68.06 -16.74 26.40
N LEU A 183 -67.10 -17.65 26.60
CA LEU A 183 -67.38 -18.99 27.12
C LEU A 183 -67.98 -18.96 28.53
N ARG A 184 -67.53 -18.05 29.41
CA ARG A 184 -68.11 -17.88 30.77
C ARG A 184 -69.53 -17.33 30.78
N ARG A 185 -70.00 -16.68 29.71
CA ARG A 185 -71.39 -16.17 29.63
C ARG A 185 -72.39 -17.21 29.12
N GLN A 186 -71.91 -18.33 28.57
CA GLN A 186 -72.73 -19.41 28.03
C GLN A 186 -72.88 -20.60 29.01
N ALA A 187 -72.11 -20.60 30.09
CA ALA A 187 -72.21 -21.54 31.21
C ALA A 187 -73.03 -20.91 32.34
#